data_AF-A0A960PH63-F1
#
_entry.id   AF-A0A960PH63-F1
#
_cell.length_a   1.000
_cell.length_b   1.000
_cell.length_c   1.000
_cell.angle_alpha   90.00
_cell.angle_beta   90.00
_cell.angle_gamma   90.00
#
_symmetry.space_group_name_H-M   'P 1'
#
loop_
_entity.id
_entity.type
_entity.pdbx_description
1 polymer ?
#
loop_
_entity_poly.entity_id
_entity_poly.type
_entity_poly.pdbx_seq_one_letter_code
_entity_poly.pdbx_strand_id
1 'polypeptide(L)' 'ETAIAEGLEDSFIVQEKAAIEKEEYPVYDTSAMLENLLVDFDPFLFQNQVEGGMVRLSASSLVNVTQGGGQTALIVLEDH' A
#
# COMPACT_ATOMS: atom_id res chain seq x y z
N GLU A 1 26.08 -16.90 2.62
CA GLU A 1 26.66 -16.52 3.93
C GLU A 1 26.38 -15.06 4.28
N THR A 2 26.57 -14.10 3.37
CA THR A 2 26.37 -12.66 3.63
C THR A 2 24.98 -12.30 4.21
N ALA A 3 23.89 -12.75 3.60
CA ALA A 3 22.53 -12.43 4.08
C ALA A 3 22.23 -12.96 5.50
N ILE A 4 22.88 -14.06 5.92
CA ILE A 4 22.74 -14.59 7.28
C ILE A 4 23.54 -13.73 8.26
N ALA A 5 24.75 -13.28 7.89
CA ALA A 5 25.56 -12.39 8.71
C ALA A 5 24.86 -11.04 8.93
N GLU A 6 24.33 -10.43 7.86
CA GLU A 6 23.53 -9.20 7.93
C GLU A 6 22.26 -9.40 8.78
N GLY A 7 21.62 -10.56 8.63
CA GLY A 7 20.44 -10.96 9.39
C GLY A 7 20.65 -11.05 10.91
N LEU A 8 21.90 -11.15 11.38
CA LEU A 8 22.26 -11.18 12.80
C LEU A 8 22.59 -9.79 13.35
N GLU A 9 22.78 -8.79 12.50
CA GLU A 9 23.13 -7.42 12.91
C GLU A 9 21.90 -6.56 13.22
N ASP A 10 20.72 -6.94 12.74
CA ASP A 10 19.47 -6.21 12.95
C ASP A 10 18.26 -7.17 13.12
N SER A 11 17.09 -6.61 13.42
CA SER A 11 15.84 -7.36 13.59
C SER A 11 15.12 -7.52 12.26
N PHE A 12 14.93 -8.77 11.85
CA PHE A 12 14.20 -9.11 10.62
C PHE A 12 12.98 -9.99 10.91
N ILE A 13 11.94 -9.83 10.10
CA ILE A 13 10.81 -10.75 10.04
C ILE A 13 10.77 -11.42 8.67
N VAL A 14 10.37 -12.68 8.64
CA VAL A 14 10.09 -13.42 7.40
C VAL A 14 8.59 -13.65 7.33
N GLN A 15 8.02 -13.38 6.16
CA GLN A 15 6.62 -13.66 5.87
C GLN A 15 6.48 -14.35 4.52
N GLU A 16 5.37 -15.07 4.35
CA GLU A 16 4.95 -15.52 3.03
C GLU A 16 4.67 -14.32 2.13
N LYS A 17 5.05 -14.44 0.85
CA LYS A 17 4.81 -13.37 -0.12
C LYS A 17 3.32 -13.30 -0.44
N ALA A 18 2.68 -12.19 -0.07
CA ALA A 18 1.33 -11.88 -0.50
C ALA A 18 1.27 -11.70 -2.03
N ALA A 19 0.27 -12.31 -2.66
CA ALA A 19 -0.06 -12.04 -4.05
C ALA A 19 -0.87 -10.74 -4.11
N ILE A 20 -0.19 -9.64 -4.45
CA ILE A 20 -0.82 -8.33 -4.61
C ILE A 20 -0.73 -7.96 -6.09
N GLU A 21 -1.87 -7.67 -6.69
CA GLU A 21 -1.96 -7.22 -8.08
C GLU A 21 -1.94 -5.69 -8.14
N LYS A 22 -1.58 -5.18 -9.32
CA LYS A 22 -1.68 -3.75 -9.61
C LYS A 22 -3.00 -3.48 -10.31
N GLU A 23 -3.61 -2.37 -9.97
CA GLU A 23 -4.85 -1.89 -10.58
C GLU A 23 -4.59 -0.56 -11.30
N GLU A 24 -5.41 -0.26 -12.31
CA GLU A 24 -5.31 0.99 -13.06
C GLU A 24 -5.94 2.14 -12.27
N TYR A 25 -5.13 3.15 -11.95
CA TYR A 25 -5.56 4.37 -11.28
C TYR A 25 -5.31 5.60 -12.15
N PRO A 26 -6.23 6.59 -12.12
CA PRO A 26 -5.97 7.88 -12.74
C PRO A 26 -4.91 8.65 -11.95
N VAL A 27 -3.85 9.05 -12.62
CA VAL A 27 -2.79 9.92 -12.10
C VAL A 27 -2.80 11.23 -12.86
N TYR A 28 -2.61 12.33 -12.13
CA TYR A 28 -2.56 13.67 -12.69
C TYR A 28 -1.19 14.29 -12.42
N ASP A 29 -0.41 14.46 -13.48
CA ASP A 29 0.77 15.33 -13.48
C ASP A 29 0.52 16.48 -14.47
N THR A 30 1.19 16.48 -15.62
CA THR A 30 0.94 17.44 -16.71
C THR A 30 -0.31 17.13 -17.52
N SER A 31 -0.75 15.86 -17.52
CA SER A 31 -1.99 15.39 -18.13
C SER A 31 -2.56 14.22 -17.33
N ALA A 32 -3.84 13.90 -17.57
CA ALA A 32 -4.48 12.76 -16.94
C ALA A 32 -4.09 11.47 -17.69
N MET A 33 -3.56 10.49 -16.96
CA MET A 33 -3.18 9.18 -17.52
C MET A 33 -3.54 8.06 -16.55
N LEU A 34 -3.62 6.83 -17.06
CA LEU A 34 -3.79 5.64 -16.25
C LEU A 34 -2.43 5.02 -15.94
N GLU A 35 -2.21 4.66 -14.69
CA GLU A 35 -1.03 3.94 -14.24
C GLU A 35 -1.41 2.69 -13.43
N ASN A 36 -0.60 1.63 -13.56
CA ASN A 36 -0.76 0.41 -12.78
C ASN A 36 -0.08 0.56 -11.42
N LEU A 37 -0.87 0.70 -10.37
CA LEU A 37 -0.43 0.97 -9.00
C LEU A 37 -0.86 -0.15 -8.06
N LEU A 38 -0.01 -0.45 -7.07
CA LEU A 38 -0.42 -1.25 -5.91
C LEU A 38 -1.32 -0.41 -5.00
N VAL A 39 -2.31 -1.04 -4.38
CA VAL A 39 -3.25 -0.43 -3.44
C VAL A 39 -3.06 -1.03 -2.06
N ASP A 40 -2.97 -0.18 -1.05
CA ASP A 40 -2.90 -0.60 0.36
C ASP A 40 -3.97 0.16 1.15
N PHE A 41 -4.85 -0.59 1.82
CA PHE A 41 -5.93 -0.04 2.64
C PHE A 41 -5.61 -0.21 4.12
N ASP A 42 -5.48 0.91 4.82
CA ASP A 42 -5.19 0.98 6.25
C ASP A 42 -6.44 1.44 7.03
N PRO A 43 -7.24 0.53 7.60
CA PRO A 43 -8.40 0.91 8.40
C PRO A 43 -7.99 1.53 9.75
N PHE A 44 -8.73 2.54 10.19
CA PHE A 44 -8.61 3.13 11.52
C PHE A 44 -9.60 2.47 12.47
N LEU A 45 -9.10 2.04 13.64
CA LEU A 45 -9.92 1.43 14.67
C LEU A 45 -10.19 2.41 15.83
N PHE A 46 -11.46 2.61 16.15
CA PHE A 46 -11.91 3.31 17.35
C PHE A 46 -12.71 2.33 18.20
N GLN A 47 -12.25 2.06 19.42
CA GLN A 47 -12.88 1.05 20.29
C GLN A 47 -13.06 -0.31 19.59
N ASN A 48 -12.06 -0.72 18.81
CA ASN A 48 -12.08 -1.96 18.02
C ASN A 48 -13.15 -2.01 16.92
N GLN A 49 -13.67 -0.86 16.49
CA GLN A 49 -14.58 -0.71 15.35
C GLN A 49 -13.89 0.10 14.24
N VAL A 50 -14.11 -0.30 12.98
CA VAL A 50 -13.57 0.43 11.82
C VAL A 50 -14.42 1.68 11.59
N GLU A 51 -13.80 2.86 11.70
CA GLU A 51 -14.48 4.16 11.51
C GLU A 51 -13.93 4.93 10.29
N GLY A 52 -13.26 4.23 9.39
CA GLY A 52 -12.65 4.78 8.18
C GLY A 52 -11.29 4.16 7.91
N GLY A 53 -10.55 4.75 6.98
CA GLY A 53 -9.19 4.33 6.71
C GLY A 53 -8.53 5.18 5.63
N MET A 54 -7.25 4.91 5.42
CA MET A 54 -6.42 5.55 4.41
C MET A 54 -6.15 4.58 3.28
N VAL A 55 -6.13 5.08 2.05
CA VAL A 55 -5.70 4.29 0.88
C VAL A 55 -4.40 4.87 0.36
N ARG A 56 -3.36 4.03 0.29
CA ARG A 56 -2.05 4.36 -0.26
C ARG A 56 -1.88 3.69 -1.61
N LEU A 57 -1.24 4.41 -2.53
CA LEU A 57 -0.90 3.91 -3.86
C LEU A 57 0.62 3.83 -4.02
N SER A 58 1.13 2.90 -4.84
CA SER A 58 2.56 2.82 -5.17
C SER A 58 2.80 2.28 -6.58
N ALA A 59 3.67 2.94 -7.33
CA ALA A 59 4.16 2.44 -8.61
C ALA A 59 5.27 1.37 -8.43
N SER A 60 5.89 1.31 -7.25
CA SER A 60 6.93 0.34 -6.92
C SER A 60 6.35 -0.99 -6.44
N SER A 61 7.21 -1.92 -6.02
CA SER A 61 6.82 -3.18 -5.41
C SER A 61 6.47 -3.06 -3.92
N LEU A 62 6.63 -1.88 -3.31
CA LEU A 62 6.38 -1.63 -1.90
C LEU A 62 5.47 -0.42 -1.72
N VAL A 63 4.48 -0.54 -0.84
CA VAL A 63 3.59 0.55 -0.47
C VAL A 63 4.02 1.08 0.89
N ASN A 64 4.88 2.09 0.91
CA ASN A 64 5.30 2.78 2.12
C ASN A 64 5.54 4.27 1.84
N VAL A 65 5.74 5.08 2.88
CA VAL A 65 5.84 6.54 2.77
C VAL A 65 7.05 7.04 1.98
N THR A 66 8.14 6.27 1.91
CA THR A 66 9.35 6.69 1.20
C THR A 66 9.35 6.27 -0.28
N GLN A 67 8.53 5.29 -0.65
CA GLN A 67 8.51 4.70 -1.99
C GLN A 67 7.52 5.37 -2.97
N GLY A 68 6.84 6.43 -2.52
CA GLY A 68 5.97 7.26 -3.36
C GLY A 68 4.63 6.60 -3.74
N GLY A 69 3.92 7.23 -4.68
CA GLY A 69 2.60 6.83 -5.19
C GLY A 69 1.41 7.51 -4.53
N GLY A 70 1.57 8.05 -3.32
CA GLY A 70 0.63 8.99 -2.72
C GLY A 70 -0.59 8.32 -2.08
N GLN A 71 -1.68 9.08 -2.00
CA GLN A 71 -2.92 8.70 -1.32
C GLN A 71 -4.11 9.04 -2.20
N THR A 72 -5.19 8.25 -2.09
CA THR A 72 -6.46 8.51 -2.77
C THR A 72 -7.61 8.52 -1.78
N ALA A 73 -8.76 9.05 -2.20
CA ALA A 73 -9.98 9.06 -1.41
C ALA A 73 -10.53 7.63 -1.25
N LEU A 74 -11.01 7.33 -0.05
CA LEU A 74 -11.82 6.14 0.23
C LEU A 74 -13.29 6.51 0.10
N ILE A 75 -14.04 5.77 -0.72
CA ILE A 75 -15.49 5.87 -0.82
C ILE A 75 -16.07 4.50 -0.50
N VAL A 76 -16.91 4.42 0.53
CA VAL A 76 -17.66 3.22 0.89
C VAL A 76 -19.07 3.38 0.35
N LEU A 77 -19.52 2.43 -0.45
CA LEU A 77 -20.87 2.41 -1.01
C LEU A 77 -21.74 1.49 -0.16
N GLU A 78 -23.00 1.88 0.07
CA GLU A 78 -24.00 1.02 0.69
C GLU A 78 -24.56 0.06 -0.38
N ASP A 79 -24.70 -1.22 -0.05
CA ASP A 79 -25.39 -2.18 -0.91
C ASP A 79 -26.89 -1.82 -0.99
N HIS A 80 -27.45 -1.84 -2.21
CA HIS A 80 -28.87 -1.56 -2.49
C HIS A 80 -29.80 -2.72 -2.13
#